data_AF-A0A6V7K2V1-F1
#
_entry.id   AF-A0A6V7K2V1-F1
#
_cell.length_a   1.000
_cell.length_b   1.000
_cell.length_c   1.000
_cell.angle_alpha   90.00
_cell.angle_beta   90.00
_cell.angle_gamma   90.00
#
_symmetry.space_group_name_H-M   'P 1'
#
loop_
_entity.id
_entity.type
_entity.pdbx_description
1 polymer ?
#
loop_
_entity_poly.entity_id
_entity_poly.type
_entity_poly.pdbx_seq_one_letter_code
_entity_poly.pdbx_strand_id
1 'polypeptide(L)'
;LSKLEIQSVLTIHHVSQRDYGTYKCEAENGQGQRATDFVHLDVTSPPDQPSDLQVFNVTHDTVTLIWKRGFDGGLPTSHRIRWRQANDYLDTYYYLDVKPGDYTATINGLNL
;
A
#
# COMPACT_ATOMS: atom_id res chain seq x y z
N LEU A 1 -31.61 9.24 24.01
CA LEU A 1 -31.68 9.74 22.62
C LEU A 1 -30.59 9.05 21.82
N SER A 2 -30.95 8.10 20.96
CA SER A 2 -30.00 7.42 20.08
C SER A 2 -29.63 8.33 18.91
N LYS A 3 -28.34 8.59 18.73
CA LYS A 3 -27.82 9.34 17.58
C LYS A 3 -28.14 8.54 16.30
N LEU A 4 -28.91 9.12 15.39
CA LEU A 4 -29.13 8.57 14.05
C LEU A 4 -27.91 8.94 13.19
N GLU A 5 -27.10 7.95 12.85
CA GLU A 5 -26.01 8.11 11.87
C GLU A 5 -26.52 7.62 10.52
N ILE A 6 -26.62 8.52 9.55
CA ILE A 6 -26.96 8.20 8.16
C ILE A 6 -25.67 8.11 7.37
N GLN A 7 -25.46 6.99 6.69
CA GLN A 7 -24.31 6.77 5.82
C GLN A 7 -24.81 6.54 4.39
N SER A 8 -24.13 7.17 3.43
CA SER A 8 -24.30 6.92 2.00
C SER A 8 -22.94 6.57 1.40
N VAL A 9 -22.92 5.62 0.45
CA VAL A 9 -21.69 5.15 -0.20
C VAL A 9 -21.91 5.15 -1.71
N LEU A 10 -21.00 5.81 -2.44
CA LEU A 10 -20.93 5.72 -3.90
C LEU A 10 -19.98 4.60 -4.29
N THR A 11 -20.47 3.63 -5.07
CA THR A 11 -19.65 2.55 -5.62
C THR A 11 -19.71 2.60 -7.15
N ILE A 12 -18.55 2.68 -7.78
CA ILE A 12 -18.41 2.73 -9.25
C ILE A 12 -17.80 1.41 -9.71
N HIS A 13 -18.52 0.68 -10.55
CA HIS A 13 -18.05 -0.57 -11.12
C HIS A 13 -17.50 -0.33 -12.52
N HIS A 14 -16.46 -1.08 -12.92
CA HIS A 14 -15.82 -0.98 -14.23
C HIS A 14 -15.33 0.45 -14.57
N VAL A 15 -14.50 1.01 -13.68
CA VAL A 15 -13.94 2.36 -13.79
C VAL A 15 -13.28 2.56 -15.17
N SER A 16 -13.63 3.67 -15.81
CA SER A 16 -13.12 4.12 -17.11
C SER A 16 -12.41 5.46 -16.98
N GLN A 17 -11.77 5.93 -18.06
CA GLN A 17 -11.10 7.24 -18.06
C GLN A 17 -12.02 8.42 -17.70
N ARG A 18 -13.33 8.28 -17.91
CA ARG A 18 -14.32 9.35 -17.66
C ARG A 18 -14.72 9.49 -16.19
N ASP A 19 -14.40 8.48 -15.39
CA ASP A 19 -14.73 8.45 -13.96
C ASP A 19 -13.65 9.13 -13.11
N TYR A 20 -12.44 9.37 -13.66
CA TYR A 20 -11.40 10.09 -12.93
C TYR A 20 -11.71 11.59 -12.80
N GLY A 21 -11.28 12.17 -11.68
CA GLY A 21 -11.50 13.56 -11.34
C GLY A 21 -11.93 13.75 -9.90
N THR A 22 -12.44 14.95 -9.60
CA THR A 22 -12.85 15.31 -8.23
C THR A 22 -14.33 15.02 -8.02
N TYR A 23 -14.63 14.21 -7.01
CA TYR A 23 -15.95 13.95 -6.48
C TYR A 23 -16.26 14.90 -5.34
N LYS A 24 -17.49 15.42 -5.31
CA LYS A 24 -18.01 16.29 -4.25
C LYS A 24 -19.01 15.50 -3.42
N CYS A 25 -18.71 15.30 -2.14
CA CYS A 25 -19.62 14.70 -1.17
C CYS A 25 -20.37 15.82 -0.45
N GLU A 26 -21.69 15.86 -0.58
CA GLU A 26 -22.55 16.83 0.13
C GLU A 26 -23.51 16.09 1.06
N ALA A 27 -23.53 16.49 2.33
CA ALA A 27 -24.47 16.01 3.32
C ALA A 27 -25.28 17.18 3.86
N GLU A 28 -26.60 17.07 3.85
CA GLU A 28 -27.51 18.12 4.33
C GLU A 28 -28.44 17.53 5.40
N ASN A 29 -28.51 18.19 6.56
CA ASN A 29 -29.60 17.91 7.50
C ASN A 29 -30.82 18.73 7.07
N GLY A 30 -32.04 18.24 7.30
CA GLY A 30 -33.28 18.91 6.87
C GLY A 30 -33.54 20.31 7.45
N GLN A 31 -32.57 20.88 8.17
CA GLN A 31 -32.54 22.26 8.68
C GLN A 31 -31.67 23.18 7.81
N GLY A 32 -31.20 22.70 6.65
CA GLY A 32 -30.41 23.48 5.68
C GLY A 32 -28.93 23.61 6.03
N GLN A 33 -28.42 22.87 7.04
CA GLN A 33 -26.98 22.82 7.28
C GLN A 33 -26.35 21.80 6.34
N ARG A 34 -25.42 22.27 5.51
CA ARG A 34 -24.70 21.46 4.53
C ARG A 34 -23.23 21.32 4.89
N ALA A 35 -22.75 20.09 4.96
CA ALA A 35 -21.33 19.76 4.95
C ALA A 35 -20.92 19.38 3.52
N THR A 36 -19.73 19.80 3.10
CA THR A 36 -19.15 19.45 1.80
C THR A 36 -17.74 18.95 2.00
N ASP A 37 -17.40 17.86 1.33
CA ASP A 37 -16.05 17.33 1.26
C ASP A 37 -15.70 16.97 -0.20
N PHE A 38 -14.41 16.89 -0.51
CA PHE A 38 -13.90 16.62 -1.85
C PHE A 38 -12.95 15.43 -1.84
N VAL A 39 -13.16 14.49 -2.77
CA VAL A 39 -12.32 13.31 -2.95
C VAL A 39 -11.81 13.31 -4.38
N HIS A 40 -10.50 13.17 -4.57
CA HIS A 40 -9.90 13.09 -5.90
C HIS A 40 -9.65 11.62 -6.28
N LEU A 41 -10.24 11.17 -7.38
CA LEU A 41 -10.00 9.85 -7.96
C LEU A 41 -9.04 10.01 -9.14
N ASP A 42 -7.82 9.53 -8.97
CA ASP A 42 -6.76 9.62 -9.97
C ASP A 42 -6.56 8.30 -10.73
N VAL A 43 -5.97 8.41 -11.93
CA VAL A 43 -5.58 7.23 -12.71
C VAL A 43 -4.45 6.53 -11.98
N THR A 44 -4.70 5.31 -11.51
CA THR A 44 -3.64 4.50 -10.92
C THR A 44 -2.87 3.77 -12.01
N SER A 45 -1.55 3.70 -11.89
CA SER A 45 -0.70 2.84 -12.71
C SER A 45 -0.12 1.72 -11.85
N PRO A 46 0.40 0.63 -12.46
CA PRO A 46 1.32 -0.24 -11.75
C PRO A 46 2.45 0.61 -11.15
N PRO A 47 2.88 0.31 -9.91
CA PRO A 47 4.03 0.99 -9.34
C PRO A 47 5.30 0.60 -10.11
N ASP A 48 6.28 1.48 -10.05
CA ASP A 48 7.62 1.20 -10.55
C ASP A 48 8.25 0.04 -9.78
N GLN A 49 9.09 -0.72 -10.47
CA GLN A 49 9.90 -1.74 -9.84
C GLN A 49 10.85 -1.10 -8.80
N PRO A 50 10.93 -1.64 -7.57
CA PRO A 50 11.92 -1.17 -6.60
C PRO A 50 13.34 -1.39 -7.14
N SER A 51 14.22 -0.43 -6.88
CA SER A 51 15.62 -0.47 -7.31
C SER A 51 16.56 -0.37 -6.12
N ASP A 52 17.86 -0.62 -6.35
CA ASP A 52 18.92 -0.46 -5.35
C ASP A 52 18.64 -1.20 -4.03
N LEU A 53 18.26 -2.49 -4.11
CA LEU A 53 18.10 -3.32 -2.93
C LEU A 53 19.45 -3.50 -2.22
N GLN A 54 19.51 -3.08 -0.96
CA GLN A 54 20.72 -3.06 -0.15
C GLN A 54 20.49 -3.73 1.21
N VAL A 55 21.55 -4.31 1.75
CA VAL A 55 21.61 -4.73 3.15
C VAL A 55 21.95 -3.50 3.98
N PHE A 56 21.01 -3.09 4.83
CA PHE A 56 21.15 -1.93 5.71
C PHE A 56 21.82 -2.28 7.04
N ASN A 57 21.42 -3.40 7.65
CA ASN A 57 21.96 -3.85 8.93
C ASN A 57 21.95 -5.38 9.03
N VAL A 58 22.93 -5.94 9.76
CA VAL A 58 23.06 -7.37 10.01
C VAL A 58 23.34 -7.58 11.49
N THR A 59 22.66 -8.55 12.10
CA THR A 59 22.95 -9.03 13.46
C THR A 59 23.28 -10.51 13.43
N HIS A 60 23.34 -11.18 14.59
CA HIS A 60 23.57 -12.62 14.65
C HIS A 60 22.44 -13.47 14.04
N ASP A 61 21.21 -12.95 13.98
CA ASP A 61 20.04 -13.70 13.55
C ASP A 61 19.08 -12.90 12.64
N THR A 62 19.44 -11.67 12.30
CA THR A 62 18.60 -10.78 11.48
C THR A 62 19.37 -10.07 10.38
N VAL A 63 18.67 -9.81 9.27
CA VAL A 63 19.13 -8.96 8.17
C VAL A 63 18.04 -7.94 7.88
N THR A 64 18.38 -6.65 7.93
CA THR A 64 17.51 -5.56 7.52
C THR A 64 17.87 -5.12 6.11
N LEU A 65 16.89 -5.14 5.22
CA LEU A 65 16.98 -4.71 3.84
C LEU A 65 16.36 -3.32 3.69
N ILE A 66 16.88 -2.55 2.75
CA ILE A 66 16.32 -1.27 2.30
C ILE A 66 16.39 -1.22 0.78
N TRP A 67 15.42 -0.57 0.14
CA TRP A 67 15.44 -0.33 -1.30
C TRP A 67 14.98 1.08 -1.62
N LYS A 68 15.33 1.54 -2.82
CA LYS A 68 14.88 2.83 -3.34
C LYS A 68 13.43 2.74 -3.80
N ARG A 69 12.61 3.69 -3.37
CA ARG A 69 11.22 3.86 -3.82
C ARG A 69 11.21 4.40 -5.27
N GLY A 70 10.40 3.77 -6.12
CA GLY A 70 10.00 4.32 -7.42
C GLY A 70 8.68 5.08 -7.33
N PHE A 71 8.08 5.41 -8.48
CA PHE A 71 6.72 5.95 -8.53
C PHE A 71 5.73 4.90 -8.00
N ASP A 72 4.81 5.31 -7.12
CA ASP A 72 3.87 4.40 -6.46
C ASP A 72 2.63 4.10 -7.29
N GLY A 73 2.47 4.77 -8.43
CA GLY A 73 1.32 4.59 -9.30
C GLY A 73 0.02 5.14 -8.71
N GLY A 74 0.09 5.99 -7.67
CA GLY A 74 -1.07 6.65 -7.07
C GLY A 74 -1.71 5.89 -5.89
N LEU A 75 -1.17 4.74 -5.49
CA LEU A 75 -1.61 3.99 -4.30
C LEU A 75 -0.42 3.49 -3.47
N PRO A 76 -0.57 3.28 -2.14
CA PRO A 76 0.50 2.70 -1.33
C PRO A 76 1.00 1.35 -1.87
N THR A 77 2.30 1.26 -2.15
CA THR A 77 2.91 0.08 -2.77
C THR A 77 3.15 -1.03 -1.76
N SER A 78 2.85 -2.26 -2.15
CA SER A 78 3.14 -3.47 -1.35
C SER A 78 4.31 -4.23 -1.98
N HIS A 79 5.23 -4.71 -1.16
CA HIS A 79 6.42 -5.43 -1.60
C HIS A 79 6.48 -6.80 -0.92
N ARG A 80 7.06 -7.78 -1.61
CA ARG A 80 7.35 -9.10 -1.05
C ARG A 80 8.84 -9.39 -1.19
N ILE A 81 9.49 -9.61 -0.05
CA ILE A 81 10.87 -10.09 -0.02
C ILE A 81 10.86 -11.59 -0.20
N ARG A 82 11.74 -12.10 -1.07
CA ARG A 82 12.02 -13.53 -1.22
C ARG A 82 13.48 -13.80 -0.90
N TRP A 83 13.76 -14.85 -0.14
CA TRP A 83 15.13 -15.29 0.13
C TRP A 83 15.21 -16.81 0.20
N ARG A 84 16.43 -17.33 0.04
CA ARG A 84 16.77 -18.75 0.20
C ARG A 84 18.18 -18.86 0.76
N GLN A 85 18.50 -20.00 1.36
CA GLN A 85 19.90 -20.30 1.68
C GLN A 85 20.67 -20.54 0.38
N ALA A 86 21.87 -19.96 0.25
CA ALA A 86 22.65 -20.06 -0.99
C ALA A 86 23.03 -21.50 -1.35
N ASN A 87 23.22 -22.35 -0.33
CA ASN A 87 23.62 -23.74 -0.46
C ASN A 87 22.42 -24.71 -0.49
N ASP A 88 21.17 -24.20 -0.49
CA ASP A 88 19.99 -25.04 -0.64
C ASP A 88 19.74 -25.37 -2.12
N TYR A 89 20.04 -26.61 -2.50
CA TYR A 89 19.81 -27.13 -3.85
C TYR A 89 18.34 -27.51 -4.11
N LEU A 90 17.48 -27.46 -3.09
CA LEU A 90 16.06 -27.75 -3.21
C LEU A 90 15.22 -26.53 -3.63
N ASP A 91 15.85 -25.36 -3.83
CA ASP A 91 15.19 -24.12 -4.22
C ASP A 91 14.05 -23.72 -3.27
N THR A 92 14.23 -23.94 -1.97
CA THR A 92 13.22 -23.56 -0.96
C THR A 92 13.30 -22.05 -0.71
N TYR A 93 12.27 -21.33 -1.15
CA TYR A 93 12.14 -19.89 -0.91
C TYR A 93 11.26 -19.59 0.29
N TYR A 94 11.70 -18.61 1.07
CA TYR A 94 10.94 -17.98 2.13
C TYR A 94 10.48 -16.60 1.67
N TYR A 95 9.37 -16.15 2.25
CA TYR A 95 8.71 -14.91 1.84
C TYR A 95 8.32 -14.06 3.04
N LEU A 96 8.40 -12.75 2.88
CA LEU A 96 7.96 -11.76 3.85
C LEU A 96 7.21 -10.66 3.12
N ASP A 97 5.94 -10.49 3.46
CA ASP A 97 5.12 -9.38 2.98
C ASP A 97 5.45 -8.12 3.80
N VAL A 98 5.71 -7.04 3.08
CA VAL A 98 6.06 -5.73 3.64
C VAL A 98 4.80 -4.89 3.73
N LYS A 99 4.66 -4.10 4.80
CA LYS A 99 3.52 -3.20 4.97
C LYS A 99 3.44 -2.20 3.79
N PRO A 100 2.24 -1.85 3.31
CA PRO A 100 2.10 -0.89 2.22
C PRO A 100 2.78 0.44 2.53
N GLY A 101 3.56 0.95 1.58
CA GLY A 101 4.34 2.18 1.70
C GLY A 101 5.72 2.02 2.37
N ASP A 102 5.98 0.93 3.09
CA ASP A 102 7.31 0.67 3.65
C ASP A 102 8.31 0.28 2.54
N TYR A 103 9.57 0.66 2.75
CA TYR A 103 10.70 0.47 1.83
C TYR A 103 11.91 -0.17 2.52
N THR A 104 11.66 -0.73 3.70
CA THR A 104 12.61 -1.47 4.51
C THR A 104 11.91 -2.69 5.09
N ALA A 105 12.65 -3.78 5.28
CA ALA A 105 12.13 -5.00 5.87
C ALA A 105 13.24 -5.73 6.64
N THR A 106 12.90 -6.25 7.82
CA THR A 106 13.81 -7.05 8.64
C THR A 106 13.41 -8.52 8.57
N ILE A 107 14.32 -9.35 8.07
CA ILE A 107 14.22 -10.80 8.10
C ILE A 107 14.83 -11.28 9.42
N ASN A 108 14.10 -12.12 10.15
CA ASN A 108 14.50 -12.64 11.48
C ASN A 108 14.66 -14.16 11.44
N GLY A 109 15.32 -14.71 12.47
CA GLY A 109 15.49 -16.17 12.62
C GLY A 109 16.43 -16.77 11.59
N LEU A 110 17.37 -15.97 11.08
CA LEU A 110 18.42 -16.43 10.19
C LEU A 110 19.51 -17.13 11.01
N ASN A 111 20.01 -18.26 10.51
CA ASN A 111 21.24 -18.84 11.01
C ASN A 111 22.38 -18.35 10.09
N LEU A 112 23.02 -17.25 10.48
CA LEU A 112 24.05 -16.55 9.69
C LEU A 112 25.46 -17.10 9.95
#